data_AF-A0A554J1U6-F1
#
_entry.id   AF-A0A554J1U6-F1
#
_cell.length_a   1.000
_cell.length_b   1.000
_cell.length_c   1.000
_cell.angle_alpha   90.00
_cell.angle_beta   90.00
_cell.angle_gamma   90.00
#
_symmetry.space_group_name_H-M   'P 1'
#
loop_
_entity.id
_entity.type
_entity.pdbx_description
1 polymer ?
#
loop_
_entity_poly.entity_id
_entity_poly.type
_entity_poly.pdbx_seq_one_letter_code
_entity_poly.pdbx_strand_id
1 'polypeptide(L)'
;MDNQTKKGWLKGVSSDALGTGVFLIPDVESSIPYATLKKLVPNITYADCMQRGKRTVAFQWVPHTIKTYEELAQAVCACRNIEKLD
;
A
#
# COMPACT_ATOMS: atom_id res chain seq x y z
N MET A 1 14.47 0.67 -2.94
CA MET A 1 13.23 1.06 -2.25
C MET A 1 12.40 1.83 -3.24
N ASP A 2 11.23 1.30 -3.59
CA ASP A 2 10.43 1.83 -4.70
C ASP A 2 9.16 2.52 -4.16
N ASN A 3 9.21 3.85 -4.09
CA ASN A 3 8.04 4.67 -3.77
C ASN A 3 7.20 4.88 -5.03
N GLN A 4 6.04 4.25 -5.07
CA GLN A 4 5.10 4.27 -6.19
C GLN A 4 3.95 5.27 -5.99
N THR A 5 4.07 6.20 -5.03
CA THR A 5 3.12 7.29 -4.84
C THR A 5 3.07 8.17 -6.10
N LYS A 6 1.89 8.34 -6.70
CA LYS A 6 1.77 9.16 -7.91
C LYS A 6 2.05 10.61 -7.56
N LYS A 7 2.98 11.25 -8.27
CA LYS A 7 3.37 12.66 -8.02
C LYS A 7 2.16 13.62 -8.01
N GLY A 8 1.18 13.38 -8.88
CA GLY A 8 -0.04 14.18 -8.95
C GLY A 8 -0.91 14.13 -7.68
N TRP A 9 -0.82 13.05 -6.89
CA TRP A 9 -1.55 12.92 -5.63
C TRP A 9 -0.94 13.74 -4.50
N LEU A 10 0.28 14.23 -4.66
CA LEU A 10 0.95 15.06 -3.65
C LEU A 10 0.70 16.57 -3.88
N LYS A 11 0.12 16.94 -5.03
CA LYS A 11 -0.09 18.34 -5.38
C LYS A 11 -1.22 18.94 -4.54
N GLY A 12 -0.90 19.96 -3.74
CA GLY A 12 -1.88 20.66 -2.91
C GLY A 12 -2.35 19.88 -1.68
N VAL A 13 -1.72 18.74 -1.38
CA VAL A 13 -1.99 17.95 -0.19
C VAL A 13 -1.22 18.52 0.99
N SER A 14 -1.91 18.77 2.10
CA SER A 14 -1.29 19.24 3.33
C SER A 14 -0.42 18.16 3.96
N SER A 15 0.60 18.56 4.73
CA SER A 15 1.54 17.63 5.37
C SER A 15 0.90 16.71 6.43
N ASP A 16 -0.20 17.15 7.01
CA ASP A 16 -1.03 16.42 7.98
C ASP A 16 -2.16 15.60 7.32
N ALA A 17 -2.29 15.66 5.99
CA ALA A 17 -3.32 14.94 5.28
C ALA A 17 -3.17 13.43 5.50
N LEU A 18 -4.29 12.79 5.81
CA LEU A 18 -4.34 11.36 6.04
C LEU A 18 -4.65 10.59 4.75
N GLY A 19 -4.06 9.41 4.68
CA GLY A 19 -4.24 8.47 3.60
C GLY A 19 -4.01 7.05 4.07
N THR A 20 -4.04 6.14 3.10
CA THR A 20 -3.69 4.74 3.29
C THR A 20 -2.31 4.46 2.73
N GLY A 21 -1.43 3.89 3.56
CA GLY A 21 -0.18 3.30 3.10
C GLY A 21 -0.42 1.90 2.55
N VAL A 22 0.06 1.65 1.35
CA VAL A 22 0.09 0.35 0.68
C VAL A 22 1.53 -0.11 0.67
N PHE A 23 1.81 -1.24 1.31
CA PHE A 23 3.16 -1.77 1.47
C PHE A 23 3.26 -3.17 0.89
N LEU A 24 4.35 -3.42 0.17
CA LEU A 24 4.72 -4.76 -0.28
C LEU A 24 5.88 -5.26 0.58
N ILE A 25 5.65 -6.31 1.37
CA ILE A 25 6.65 -6.89 2.26
C ILE A 25 6.94 -8.34 1.87
N PRO A 26 8.15 -8.89 2.13
CA PRO A 26 8.42 -10.31 1.92
C PRO A 26 7.46 -11.19 2.72
N ASP A 27 6.99 -12.28 2.09
CA ASP A 27 6.23 -13.33 2.76
C ASP A 27 7.18 -14.42 3.25
N VAL A 28 7.45 -14.45 4.55
CA VAL A 28 8.37 -15.44 5.15
C VAL A 28 7.69 -16.78 5.45
N GLU A 29 6.36 -16.84 5.35
CA GLU A 29 5.59 -18.07 5.57
C GLU A 29 5.36 -18.84 4.27
N SER A 30 5.53 -18.18 3.13
CA SER A 30 5.36 -18.80 1.81
C SER A 30 6.59 -19.59 1.38
N SER A 31 6.36 -20.78 0.81
CA SER A 31 7.40 -21.59 0.15
C SER A 31 7.75 -21.11 -1.26
N ILE A 32 7.01 -20.12 -1.80
CA ILE A 32 7.24 -19.58 -3.14
C ILE A 32 8.39 -18.57 -3.10
N PRO A 33 9.45 -18.73 -3.91
CA PRO A 33 10.55 -17.77 -3.97
C PRO A 33 10.05 -16.35 -4.27
N TYR A 34 10.57 -15.36 -3.54
CA TYR A 34 10.21 -13.95 -3.68
C TYR A 34 8.73 -13.63 -3.45
N ALA A 35 8.00 -14.51 -2.76
CA ALA A 35 6.62 -14.22 -2.35
C ALA A 35 6.54 -12.93 -1.53
N THR A 36 5.48 -12.17 -1.77
CA THR A 36 5.26 -10.89 -1.10
C THR A 36 3.81 -10.75 -0.64
N LEU A 37 3.64 -10.08 0.50
CA LEU A 37 2.34 -9.71 1.06
C LEU A 37 2.08 -8.24 0.82
N LYS A 38 0.87 -7.94 0.38
CA LYS A 38 0.35 -6.57 0.34
C LYS A 38 -0.30 -6.24 1.69
N LYS A 39 0.21 -5.24 2.39
CA LYS A 39 -0.32 -4.73 3.67
C LYS A 39 -0.84 -3.32 3.49
N LEU A 40 -2.04 -3.07 4.00
CA LEU A 40 -2.67 -1.75 4.02
C LEU A 40 -2.61 -1.20 5.44
N VAL A 41 -2.28 0.09 5.57
CA VAL A 41 -2.26 0.81 6.85
C VAL A 41 -3.07 2.09 6.69
N PRO A 42 -4.27 2.18 7.29
CA PRO A 42 -5.12 3.37 7.19
C PRO A 42 -4.58 4.52 8.06
N ASN A 43 -5.09 5.73 7.80
CA ASN A 43 -4.94 6.91 8.67
C ASN A 43 -3.49 7.27 9.00
N ILE A 44 -2.61 7.26 7.98
CA ILE A 44 -1.22 7.73 8.12
C ILE A 44 -0.93 8.89 7.18
N THR A 45 0.02 9.75 7.56
CA THR A 45 0.51 10.83 6.69
C THR A 45 1.41 10.28 5.58
N TYR A 46 1.69 11.10 4.56
CA TYR A 46 2.70 10.76 3.55
C TYR A 46 4.09 10.56 4.18
N ALA A 47 4.46 11.39 5.15
CA ALA A 47 5.75 11.28 5.85
C ALA A 47 5.87 9.95 6.63
N ASP A 48 4.81 9.55 7.33
CA ASP A 48 4.76 8.24 8.00
C ASP A 48 4.90 7.09 7.01
N CYS A 49 4.21 7.18 5.87
CA CYS A 49 4.30 6.17 4.82
C CYS A 49 5.71 6.07 4.26
N MET A 50 6.37 7.20 3.98
CA MET A 50 7.76 7.26 3.56
C MET A 50 8.72 6.64 4.58
N GLN A 51 8.52 6.90 5.88
CA GLN A 51 9.36 6.33 6.93
C GLN A 51 9.19 4.81 7.05
N ARG A 52 7.94 4.33 7.04
CA ARG A 52 7.62 2.89 7.14
C ARG A 52 8.04 2.13 5.89
N GLY A 53 7.90 2.74 4.72
CA GLY A 53 8.30 2.20 3.43
C GLY A 53 9.80 1.89 3.32
N LYS A 54 10.63 2.38 4.27
CA LYS A 54 12.07 2.14 4.25
C LYS A 54 12.50 0.68 4.36
N ARG A 55 11.61 -0.16 4.88
CA ARG A 55 11.87 -1.58 5.15
C ARG A 55 11.02 -2.50 4.27
N THR A 56 10.42 -1.96 3.22
CA THR A 56 9.51 -2.71 2.34
C THR A 56 10.12 -2.86 0.95
N VAL A 57 9.62 -3.81 0.17
CA VAL A 57 10.03 -4.04 -1.22
C VAL A 57 9.63 -2.82 -2.07
N ALA A 58 8.35 -2.45 -1.95
CA ALA A 58 7.76 -1.26 -2.54
C ALA A 58 6.72 -0.68 -1.59
N PHE A 59 6.36 0.58 -1.78
CA PHE A 59 5.25 1.18 -1.06
C PHE A 59 4.61 2.32 -1.86
N GLN A 60 3.38 2.65 -1.50
CA GLN A 60 2.61 3.74 -2.09
C GLN A 60 1.73 4.36 -1.01
N TRP A 61 1.65 5.68 -0.98
CA TRP A 61 0.67 6.38 -0.18
C TRP A 61 -0.50 6.83 -1.07
N VAL A 62 -1.73 6.59 -0.62
CA VAL A 62 -2.95 6.98 -1.32
C VAL A 62 -3.73 7.94 -0.40
N PRO A 63 -3.87 9.23 -0.75
CA PRO A 63 -4.67 10.15 0.04
C PRO A 63 -6.13 9.71 0.09
N HIS A 64 -6.83 9.98 1.19
CA HIS A 64 -8.27 9.67 1.31
C HIS A 64 -9.14 10.45 0.32
N THR A 65 -8.67 11.59 -0.19
CA THR A 65 -9.34 12.33 -1.25
C THR A 65 -9.33 11.61 -2.61
N ILE A 66 -8.48 10.60 -2.77
CA ILE A 66 -8.35 9.81 -4.00
C ILE A 66 -9.06 8.47 -3.88
N LYS A 67 -8.82 7.73 -2.79
CA LYS A 67 -9.50 6.48 -2.46
C LYS A 67 -9.60 6.29 -0.95
N THR A 68 -10.70 5.72 -0.48
CA THR A 68 -10.84 5.32 0.93
C THR A 68 -10.08 4.02 1.22
N TYR A 69 -9.88 3.74 2.51
CA TYR A 69 -9.27 2.48 2.94
C TYR A 69 -10.10 1.27 2.49
N GLU A 70 -11.43 1.36 2.59
CA GLU A 70 -12.36 0.27 2.27
C GLU A 70 -12.27 -0.11 0.79
N GLU A 71 -12.23 0.88 -0.10
CA GLU A 71 -12.07 0.67 -1.54
C GLU A 71 -10.74 -0.04 -1.86
N LEU A 72 -9.67 0.34 -1.16
CA LEU A 72 -8.36 -0.31 -1.30
C LEU A 72 -8.37 -1.73 -0.74
N ALA A 73 -8.99 -1.95 0.43
CA ALA A 73 -9.09 -3.25 1.07
C ALA A 73 -9.87 -4.26 0.22
N GLN A 74 -10.99 -3.83 -0.37
CA GLN A 74 -11.77 -4.65 -1.30
C GLN A 74 -10.95 -5.07 -2.52
N ALA A 75 -10.18 -4.15 -3.11
CA ALA A 75 -9.32 -4.46 -4.25
C ALA A 75 -8.22 -5.47 -3.91
N VAL A 76 -7.65 -5.41 -2.71
CA VAL A 76 -6.63 -6.38 -2.25
C VAL A 76 -7.26 -7.75 -1.97
N CYS A 77 -8.42 -7.80 -1.34
CA CYS A 77 -9.14 -9.04 -1.08
C CYS A 77 -9.61 -9.73 -2.37
N ALA A 78 -10.05 -8.97 -3.37
CA ALA A 78 -10.46 -9.51 -4.67
C ALA A 78 -9.31 -10.26 -5.39
N CYS A 79 -8.07 -9.79 -5.26
CA CYS A 79 -6.91 -10.48 -5.84
C CYS A 79 -6.58 -11.83 -5.19
N ARG A 80 -6.95 -12.07 -3.92
CA ARG A 80 -6.70 -13.36 -3.24
C ARG A 80 -7.61 -14.49 -3.72
N ASN A 81 -8.73 -14.17 -4.38
CA ASN A 81 -9.72 -15.16 -4.80
C ASN A 81 -9.52 -15.67 -6.24
N ILE A 82 -8.47 -15.23 -6.94
CA ILE A 82 -8.22 -15.63 -8.34
C ILE A 82 -7.35 -16.90 -8.43
N GLU A 83 -6.75 -17.37 -7.33
CA GLU A 83 -5.93 -18.60 -7.30
C GLU A 83 -6.72 -19.90 -7.04
N LYS A 84 -8.06 -19.91 -7.19
CA LYS A 84 -8.89 -21.12 -7.05
C LYS A 84 -9.78 -21.38 -8.25
N LEU A 85 -9.19 -21.38 -9.43
CA LEU A 85 -9.80 -21.95 -10.63
C LEU A 85 -8.77 -22.87 -11.29
N ASP A 86 -8.61 -24.05 -10.69
CA ASP A 86 -8.17 -25.28 -11.35
C ASP A 86 -9.37 -26.25 -11.34
#